data_AF-A0A917F9T7-F1
#
_entry.id   AF-A0A917F9T7-F1
#
_cell.length_a   1.000
_cell.length_b   1.000
_cell.length_c   1.000
_cell.angle_alpha   90.00
_cell.angle_beta   90.00
_cell.angle_gamma   90.00
#
_symmetry.space_group_name_H-M   'P 1'
#
loop_
_entity.id
_entity.type
_entity.pdbx_description
1 polymer ?
#
loop_
_entity_poly.entity_id
_entity_poly.type
_entity_poly.pdbx_seq_one_letter_code
_entity_poly.pdbx_strand_id
1 'polypeptide(L)'
;MRTFKSVVTLAVLSLIPLAQASAAPIQPKQDRAGVLRQYQALTPADRQATIEAFTGRKISGSTFNTMDACTLRQGTEANAGSARLATTLAGCAKEAGL
;
A
#
# COMPACT_ATOMS: atom_id res chain seq x y z
N MET A 1 5.89 39.72 53.78
CA MET A 1 4.53 39.71 53.17
C MET A 1 4.59 38.83 51.92
N ARG A 2 3.62 37.90 51.81
CA ARG A 2 3.40 36.94 50.69
C ARG A 2 3.07 37.74 49.41
N THR A 3 3.46 37.33 48.21
CA THR A 3 2.81 36.26 47.42
C THR A 3 3.59 35.96 46.13
N PHE A 4 3.98 34.71 45.92
CA PHE A 4 4.34 34.17 44.60
C PHE A 4 3.07 33.67 43.91
N LYS A 5 2.74 34.23 42.75
CA LYS A 5 1.69 33.71 41.85
C LYS A 5 2.16 33.91 40.41
N SER A 6 2.65 32.85 39.77
CA SER A 6 2.68 32.71 38.31
C SER A 6 2.61 31.21 38.05
N VAL A 7 1.40 30.67 38.09
CA VAL A 7 0.60 30.29 36.90
C VAL A 7 1.32 29.19 36.13
N VAL A 8 0.99 27.96 36.51
CA VAL A 8 1.26 26.72 35.79
C VAL A 8 0.63 26.84 34.40
N THR A 9 1.45 27.00 33.37
CA THR A 9 1.00 26.89 31.98
C THR A 9 0.86 25.41 31.65
N LEU A 10 -0.37 24.90 31.65
CA LEU A 10 -0.68 23.56 31.16
C LEU A 10 -0.23 23.45 29.69
N ALA A 11 0.72 22.56 29.43
CA ALA A 11 1.00 22.06 28.10
C ALA A 11 -0.22 21.26 27.62
N VAL A 12 -1.06 21.90 26.80
CA VAL A 12 -2.09 21.21 26.03
C VAL A 12 -1.35 20.37 24.99
N LEU A 13 -1.17 19.09 25.29
CA LEU A 13 -0.79 18.07 24.30
C LEU A 13 -1.92 18.01 23.27
N SER A 14 -1.75 18.74 22.18
CA SER A 14 -2.54 18.56 20.98
C SER A 14 -2.28 17.15 20.46
N LEU A 15 -3.15 16.22 20.83
CA LEU A 15 -3.33 14.95 20.14
C LEU A 15 -3.81 15.26 18.72
N ILE A 16 -2.87 15.64 17.85
CA ILE A 16 -3.10 15.64 16.41
C ILE A 16 -3.31 14.16 16.07
N PRO A 17 -4.48 13.75 15.58
CA PRO A 17 -4.60 12.43 15.01
C PRO A 17 -3.62 12.41 13.83
N LEU A 18 -2.54 11.66 13.99
CA LEU A 18 -1.70 11.22 12.88
C LEU A 18 -2.66 10.50 11.94
N ALA A 19 -3.15 11.21 10.93
CA ALA A 19 -3.82 10.62 9.81
C ALA A 19 -2.78 9.65 9.22
N GLN A 20 -2.91 8.38 9.58
CA GLN A 20 -2.26 7.31 8.86
C GLN A 20 -2.81 7.46 7.44
N ALA A 21 -2.01 8.06 6.56
CA ALA A 21 -2.26 8.05 5.14
C ALA A 21 -2.18 6.58 4.72
N SER A 22 -3.27 5.84 4.90
CA SER A 22 -3.48 4.52 4.31
C SER A 22 -3.23 4.71 2.82
N ALA A 23 -2.15 4.12 2.34
CA ALA A 23 -1.71 4.29 0.97
C ALA A 23 -2.83 3.86 0.03
N ALA A 24 -3.30 4.80 -0.80
CA ALA A 24 -4.39 4.57 -1.75
C ALA A 24 -3.99 3.50 -2.79
N PRO A 25 -4.97 2.86 -3.47
CA PRO A 25 -4.70 1.91 -4.54
C PRO A 25 -3.79 2.51 -5.62
N ILE A 26 -2.86 1.70 -6.13
CA ILE A 26 -1.97 2.12 -7.21
C ILE A 26 -2.74 2.03 -8.52
N GLN A 27 -2.80 3.14 -9.25
CA GLN A 27 -3.41 3.19 -10.58
C GLN A 27 -2.39 2.83 -11.67
N PRO A 28 -2.82 2.29 -12.82
CA PRO A 28 -1.91 1.94 -13.93
C PRO A 28 -1.01 3.10 -14.38
N LYS A 29 -1.53 4.34 -14.35
CA LYS A 29 -0.76 5.56 -14.69
C LYS A 29 0.40 5.86 -13.72
N GLN A 30 0.40 5.24 -12.54
CA GLN A 30 1.44 5.38 -11.53
C GLN A 30 2.50 4.27 -11.64
N ASP A 31 2.34 3.33 -12.58
CA ASP A 31 3.30 2.24 -12.78
C ASP A 31 4.67 2.75 -13.23
N ARG A 32 5.68 2.44 -12.44
CA ARG A 32 7.09 2.77 -12.69
C ARG A 32 7.97 1.81 -11.91
N ALA A 33 9.27 1.83 -12.20
CA ALA A 33 10.24 0.99 -11.49
C ALA A 33 10.16 1.24 -9.97
N GLY A 34 10.14 0.15 -9.19
CA GLY A 34 10.12 0.19 -7.73
C GLY A 34 8.73 0.35 -7.09
N VAL A 35 7.66 0.51 -7.89
CA VAL A 35 6.27 0.57 -7.38
C VAL A 35 5.82 -0.72 -6.72
N LEU A 36 6.47 -1.85 -7.04
CA LEU A 36 6.24 -3.12 -6.34
C LEU A 36 6.45 -3.03 -4.82
N ARG A 37 7.37 -2.16 -4.35
CA ARG A 37 7.53 -1.88 -2.91
C ARG A 37 6.34 -1.14 -2.31
N GLN A 38 5.72 -0.24 -3.08
CA GLN A 38 4.52 0.46 -2.64
C GLN A 38 3.35 -0.52 -2.51
N TYR A 39 3.24 -1.46 -3.45
CA TYR A 39 2.23 -2.52 -3.40
C TYR A 39 2.31 -3.35 -2.11
N GLN A 40 3.51 -3.67 -1.62
CA GLN A 40 3.70 -4.40 -0.36
C GLN A 40 3.19 -3.64 0.87
N ALA A 41 3.17 -2.31 0.83
CA ALA A 41 2.71 -1.46 1.93
C ALA A 41 1.20 -1.18 1.91
N LEU A 42 0.50 -1.55 0.83
CA LEU A 42 -0.94 -1.38 0.70
C LEU A 42 -1.72 -2.32 1.63
N THR A 43 -2.92 -1.91 2.03
CA THR A 43 -3.88 -2.82 2.67
C THR A 43 -4.36 -3.89 1.68
N PRO A 44 -4.86 -5.05 2.11
CA PRO A 44 -5.43 -6.05 1.21
C PRO A 44 -6.52 -5.49 0.29
N ALA A 45 -7.37 -4.58 0.80
CA ALA A 45 -8.42 -3.94 0.02
C ALA A 45 -7.83 -3.07 -1.11
N ASP A 46 -6.78 -2.29 -0.80
CA ASP A 46 -6.11 -1.45 -1.80
C ASP A 46 -5.30 -2.28 -2.81
N ARG A 47 -4.74 -3.42 -2.38
CA ARG A 47 -4.07 -4.37 -3.28
C ARG A 47 -5.05 -5.01 -4.24
N GLN A 48 -6.24 -5.39 -3.77
CA GLN A 48 -7.30 -5.89 -4.64
C GLN A 48 -7.72 -4.82 -5.65
N ALA A 49 -8.01 -3.60 -5.18
CA ALA A 49 -8.37 -2.49 -6.07
C ALA A 49 -7.26 -2.17 -7.09
N THR A 50 -5.99 -2.29 -6.69
CA THR A 50 -4.84 -2.16 -7.57
C THR A 50 -4.83 -3.25 -8.63
N ILE A 51 -4.96 -4.52 -8.26
CA ILE A 51 -5.00 -5.63 -9.23
C ILE A 51 -6.16 -5.45 -10.21
N GLU A 52 -7.35 -5.09 -9.72
CA GLU A 52 -8.52 -4.83 -10.56
C GLU A 52 -8.28 -3.67 -11.53
N ALA A 53 -7.61 -2.59 -11.08
CA ALA A 53 -7.27 -1.46 -11.94
C ALA A 53 -6.27 -1.83 -13.05
N PHE A 54 -5.29 -2.69 -12.77
CA PHE A 54 -4.31 -3.15 -13.75
C PHE A 54 -4.84 -4.23 -14.69
N THR A 55 -5.79 -5.04 -14.24
CA THR A 55 -6.41 -6.10 -15.04
C THR A 55 -7.67 -5.62 -15.80
N GLY A 56 -8.21 -4.46 -15.43
CA GLY A 56 -9.42 -3.88 -16.01
C GLY A 56 -10.70 -4.67 -15.72
N ARG A 57 -10.68 -5.58 -14.73
CA ARG A 57 -11.80 -6.46 -14.40
C ARG A 57 -11.90 -6.66 -12.89
N LYS A 58 -13.13 -6.93 -12.41
CA LYS A 58 -13.34 -7.42 -11.05
C LYS A 58 -12.84 -8.85 -10.94
N ILE A 59 -12.19 -9.16 -9.82
CA ILE A 59 -11.62 -10.49 -9.57
C ILE A 59 -12.30 -11.14 -8.38
N SER A 60 -12.41 -12.47 -8.41
CA SER A 60 -12.91 -13.23 -7.27
C SER A 60 -11.90 -13.18 -6.10
N GLY A 61 -12.36 -13.46 -4.88
CA GLY A 61 -11.47 -13.55 -3.71
C GLY A 61 -10.38 -14.61 -3.87
N SER A 62 -10.67 -15.74 -4.53
CA SER A 62 -9.67 -16.78 -4.80
C SER A 62 -8.61 -16.29 -5.80
N THR A 63 -9.04 -15.65 -6.89
CA THR A 63 -8.14 -15.06 -7.90
C THR A 63 -7.27 -13.97 -7.28
N PHE A 64 -7.86 -13.12 -6.43
CA PHE A 64 -7.14 -12.10 -5.66
C PHE A 64 -6.07 -12.74 -4.79
N ASN A 65 -6.40 -13.75 -3.98
CA ASN A 65 -5.44 -14.39 -3.08
C ASN A 65 -4.23 -14.98 -3.84
N THR A 66 -4.47 -15.65 -4.97
CA THR A 66 -3.38 -16.19 -5.81
C THR A 66 -2.51 -15.08 -6.40
N MET A 67 -3.13 -14.03 -6.94
CA MET A 67 -2.42 -12.89 -7.51
C MET A 67 -1.64 -12.09 -6.45
N ASP A 68 -2.24 -11.81 -5.30
CA ASP A 68 -1.62 -11.09 -4.18
C ASP A 68 -0.41 -11.86 -3.67
N ALA A 69 -0.58 -13.15 -3.40
CA ALA A 69 0.51 -14.02 -2.94
C ALA A 69 1.67 -14.07 -3.96
N CYS A 70 1.38 -14.23 -5.25
CA CYS A 70 2.41 -14.18 -6.28
C CYS A 70 3.13 -12.81 -6.32
N THR A 71 2.37 -11.72 -6.30
CA THR A 71 2.93 -10.36 -6.41
C THR A 71 3.79 -9.99 -5.19
N LEU A 72 3.36 -10.40 -3.98
CA LEU A 72 4.14 -10.19 -2.76
C LEU A 72 5.45 -11.00 -2.77
N ARG A 73 5.44 -12.25 -3.27
CA ARG A 73 6.66 -13.06 -3.47
C ARG A 73 7.64 -12.38 -4.44
N GLN A 74 7.15 -11.84 -5.55
CA GLN A 74 8.01 -11.13 -6.51
C GLN A 74 8.68 -9.90 -5.89
N GLY A 75 8.05 -9.27 -4.90
CA GLY A 75 8.63 -8.13 -4.19
C GLY A 75 9.76 -8.49 -3.21
N THR A 76 10.06 -9.78 -3.00
CA THR A 76 11.24 -10.23 -2.24
C THR A 76 12.42 -10.61 -3.11
N GLU A 77 12.25 -10.64 -4.44
CA GLU A 77 13.31 -10.97 -5.39
C GLU A 77 14.36 -9.86 -5.50
N ALA A 78 15.60 -10.22 -5.87
CA ALA A 78 16.72 -9.28 -6.00
C ALA A 78 16.44 -8.09 -6.94
N ASN A 79 15.56 -8.29 -7.92
CA ASN A 79 15.19 -7.29 -8.93
C ASN A 79 13.94 -6.47 -8.56
N ALA A 80 13.34 -6.67 -7.38
CA ALA A 80 12.09 -6.00 -6.98
C ALA A 80 12.18 -4.47 -6.99
N GLY A 81 13.37 -3.91 -6.75
CA GLY A 81 13.61 -2.46 -6.77
C GLY A 81 13.52 -1.82 -8.16
N SER A 82 13.70 -2.60 -9.24
CA SER A 82 13.58 -2.13 -10.62
C SER A 82 12.30 -2.64 -11.31
N ALA A 83 11.64 -3.64 -10.73
CA ALA A 83 10.42 -4.22 -11.28
C ALA A 83 9.27 -3.20 -11.34
N ARG A 84 8.54 -3.24 -12.46
CA ARG A 84 7.24 -2.56 -12.61
C ARG A 84 6.13 -3.45 -12.10
N LEU A 85 5.09 -2.82 -11.55
CA LEU A 85 3.95 -3.55 -11.02
C LEU A 85 3.15 -4.19 -12.16
N ALA A 86 3.00 -3.53 -13.31
CA ALA A 86 2.30 -4.11 -14.47
C ALA A 86 2.94 -5.43 -14.93
N THR A 87 4.26 -5.45 -15.09
CA THR A 87 5.00 -6.65 -15.53
C THR A 87 4.87 -7.78 -14.52
N THR A 88 4.97 -7.44 -13.23
CA THR A 88 4.83 -8.42 -12.14
C THR A 88 3.43 -9.03 -12.13
N LEU A 89 2.39 -8.19 -12.19
CA LEU A 89 1.00 -8.63 -12.23
C LEU A 89 0.69 -9.47 -13.48
N ALA A 90 1.23 -9.11 -14.64
CA ALA A 90 1.07 -9.90 -15.86
C ALA A 90 1.72 -11.29 -15.76
N GLY A 91 2.87 -11.40 -15.09
CA GLY A 91 3.49 -12.70 -14.77
C GLY A 91 2.62 -13.53 -13.84
N CYS A 92 2.10 -12.91 -12.78
CA CYS A 92 1.26 -13.55 -11.78
C CYS A 92 -0.16 -13.91 -12.26
N ALA A 93 -0.70 -13.19 -13.24
CA ALA A 93 -2.01 -13.47 -13.82
C ALA A 93 -2.06 -14.89 -14.41
N LYS A 94 -0.96 -15.36 -15.01
CA LYS A 94 -0.86 -16.73 -15.55
C LYS A 94 -1.04 -17.80 -14.48
N GLU A 95 -0.51 -17.58 -13.27
CA GLU A 95 -0.66 -18.51 -12.14
C GLU A 95 -2.08 -18.52 -11.57
N ALA A 96 -2.80 -17.40 -11.72
CA ALA A 96 -4.19 -17.26 -11.29
C ALA A 96 -5.22 -17.69 -12.36
N GLY A 97 -4.77 -18.14 -13.54
CA GLY A 97 -5.63 -18.54 -14.65
C GLY A 97 -6.34 -17.37 -15.35
N LEU A 98 -5.72 -16.18 -15.37
CA LEU A 98 -6.26 -14.93 -15.93
C LEU A 98 -5.72 -14.55 -17.31
#